data_AF-A0A2D7Z346-F1
#
_entry.id   AF-A0A2D7Z346-F1
#
_cell.length_a   1.000
_cell.length_b   1.000
_cell.length_c   1.000
_cell.angle_alpha   90.00
_cell.angle_beta   90.00
_cell.angle_gamma   90.00
#
_symmetry.space_group_name_H-M   'P 1'
#
loop_
_entity.id
_entity.type
_entity.pdbx_description
1 polymer ?
#
loop_
_entity_poly.entity_id
_entity_poly.type
_entity_poly.pdbx_seq_one_letter_code
_entity_poly.pdbx_strand_id
1 'polypeptide(L)'
;MPTPPLDPAERRRRLARMIRVDHAGEFGAQQIYAGQLAVLGDSAAADDLEHMRAQEVAHLRHFEKLMVDRRVRPTVLHPLWQAAGFALGAGTALMGEKAAMACTIAVEEVIDEHYAQQVNELRADPAERELADDLERFRQEEADHRDLATARGGTETAGYGLLRGVIRRGCKTAIWLSERL
;
A
#
# COMPACT_ATOMS: atom_id res chain seq x y z
N MET A 1 -21.03 -26.60 2.55
CA MET A 1 -19.86 -27.45 2.80
C MET A 1 -18.68 -26.51 3.04
N PRO A 2 -17.92 -26.63 4.15
CA PRO A 2 -16.68 -25.89 4.28
C PRO A 2 -15.71 -26.30 3.17
N THR A 3 -15.00 -25.34 2.60
CA THR A 3 -13.95 -25.58 1.61
C THR A 3 -12.89 -26.49 2.25
N PRO A 4 -12.48 -27.60 1.61
CA PRO A 4 -11.42 -28.43 2.14
C PRO A 4 -10.14 -27.59 2.34
N PRO A 5 -9.35 -27.86 3.40
CA PRO A 5 -8.11 -27.12 3.63
C PRO A 5 -7.19 -27.24 2.42
N LEU A 6 -6.58 -26.12 2.01
CA LEU A 6 -5.64 -26.08 0.90
C LEU A 6 -4.52 -27.09 1.11
N ASP A 7 -4.02 -27.69 0.02
CA ASP A 7 -2.83 -28.51 0.13
C ASP A 7 -1.65 -27.66 0.68
N PRO A 8 -0.71 -28.22 1.46
CA PRO A 8 0.35 -27.43 2.08
C PRO A 8 1.22 -26.63 1.09
N ALA A 9 1.40 -27.13 -0.12
CA ALA A 9 2.16 -26.44 -1.16
C ALA A 9 1.37 -25.28 -1.79
N GLU A 10 0.07 -25.45 -1.99
CA GLU A 10 -0.85 -24.42 -2.45
C GLU A 10 -0.96 -23.28 -1.45
N ARG A 11 -1.13 -23.61 -0.17
CA ARG A 11 -1.09 -22.67 0.95
C ARG A 11 0.20 -21.84 0.95
N ARG A 12 1.36 -22.50 0.86
CA ARG A 12 2.67 -21.81 0.77
C ARG A 12 2.75 -20.90 -0.45
N ARG A 13 2.30 -21.35 -1.63
CA ARG A 13 2.28 -20.52 -2.85
C ARG A 13 1.36 -19.31 -2.71
N ARG A 14 0.22 -19.46 -2.05
CA ARG A 14 -0.74 -18.38 -1.80
C ARG A 14 -0.16 -17.32 -0.87
N LEU A 15 0.38 -17.73 0.27
CA LEU A 15 1.06 -16.84 1.22
C LEU A 15 2.27 -16.13 0.59
N ALA A 16 3.04 -16.84 -0.23
CA ALA A 16 4.18 -16.24 -0.93
C ALA A 16 3.76 -15.18 -1.96
N ARG A 17 2.57 -15.29 -2.57
CA ARG A 17 2.04 -14.23 -3.44
C ARG A 17 1.56 -13.04 -2.63
N MET A 18 0.84 -13.29 -1.54
CA MET A 18 0.33 -12.28 -0.61
C MET A 18 1.47 -11.36 -0.14
N ILE A 19 2.46 -11.94 0.54
CA ILE A 19 3.61 -11.22 1.08
C ILE A 19 4.39 -10.46 0.01
N ARG A 20 4.52 -11.03 -1.21
CA ARG A 20 5.22 -10.34 -2.31
C ARG A 20 4.48 -9.08 -2.75
N VAL A 21 3.16 -9.16 -2.81
CA VAL A 21 2.31 -8.05 -3.25
C VAL A 21 2.26 -6.98 -2.18
N ASP A 22 2.13 -7.36 -0.91
CA ASP A 22 2.14 -6.41 0.20
C ASP A 22 3.48 -5.68 0.25
N HIS A 23 4.60 -6.40 0.22
CA HIS A 23 5.93 -5.78 0.12
C HIS A 23 6.05 -4.82 -1.08
N ALA A 24 5.49 -5.18 -2.25
CA ALA A 24 5.51 -4.30 -3.41
C ALA A 24 4.62 -3.07 -3.24
N GLY A 25 3.48 -3.21 -2.56
CA GLY A 25 2.57 -2.14 -2.18
C GLY A 25 3.23 -1.14 -1.24
N GLU A 26 3.73 -1.61 -0.10
CA GLU A 26 4.43 -0.80 0.91
C GLU A 26 5.64 -0.08 0.33
N PHE A 27 6.42 -0.76 -0.51
CA PHE A 27 7.52 -0.12 -1.20
C PHE A 27 7.03 0.96 -2.17
N GLY A 28 5.94 0.72 -2.89
CA GLY A 28 5.32 1.72 -3.76
C GLY A 28 4.85 2.95 -2.97
N ALA A 29 4.16 2.74 -1.85
CA ALA A 29 3.66 3.80 -0.97
C ALA A 29 4.79 4.63 -0.35
N GLN A 30 5.83 3.97 0.18
CA GLN A 30 7.06 4.62 0.64
C GLN A 30 7.64 5.57 -0.44
N GLN A 31 7.65 5.12 -1.69
CA GLN A 31 8.18 5.90 -2.82
C GLN A 31 7.26 7.05 -3.22
N ILE A 32 5.94 6.90 -3.09
CA ILE A 32 4.97 7.99 -3.27
C ILE A 32 5.23 9.10 -2.26
N TYR A 33 5.32 8.77 -0.97
CA TYR A 33 5.62 9.78 0.05
C TYR A 33 7.00 10.41 -0.14
N ALA A 34 8.00 9.63 -0.55
CA ALA A 34 9.31 10.18 -0.90
C ALA A 34 9.23 11.20 -2.05
N GLY A 35 8.41 10.93 -3.06
CA GLY A 35 8.14 11.87 -4.15
C GLY A 35 7.38 13.11 -3.70
N GLN A 36 6.37 12.96 -2.83
CA GLN A 36 5.63 14.09 -2.27
C GLN A 36 6.53 15.00 -1.43
N LEU A 37 7.33 14.43 -0.52
CA LEU A 37 8.29 15.17 0.31
C LEU A 37 9.39 15.86 -0.51
N ALA A 38 9.79 15.31 -1.64
CA ALA A 38 10.75 15.97 -2.53
C ALA A 38 10.24 17.31 -3.08
N VAL A 39 8.92 17.55 -3.05
CA VAL A 39 8.28 18.77 -3.56
C VAL A 39 7.67 19.60 -2.43
N LEU A 40 7.10 18.95 -1.41
CA LEU A 40 6.35 19.58 -0.31
C LEU A 40 7.09 19.53 1.04
N GLY A 41 8.38 19.18 1.06
CA GLY A 41 9.16 19.03 2.30
C GLY A 41 9.26 20.29 3.17
N ASP A 42 8.99 21.48 2.61
CA ASP A 42 8.94 22.75 3.36
C ASP A 42 7.50 23.28 3.51
N SER A 43 6.48 22.47 3.21
CA SER A 43 5.06 22.89 3.28
C SER A 43 4.43 22.61 4.65
N ALA A 44 3.19 23.09 4.85
CA ALA A 44 2.42 22.81 6.06
C ALA A 44 2.02 21.32 6.21
N ALA A 45 2.20 20.51 5.16
CA ALA A 45 1.96 19.07 5.18
C ALA A 45 3.23 18.23 5.40
N ALA A 46 4.41 18.86 5.52
CA ALA A 46 5.68 18.13 5.62
C ALA A 46 5.68 17.13 6.78
N ASP A 47 5.34 17.57 8.00
CA ASP A 47 5.33 16.73 9.20
C ASP A 47 4.38 15.52 9.04
N ASP A 48 3.20 15.73 8.46
CA ASP A 48 2.22 14.66 8.21
C ASP A 48 2.75 13.65 7.19
N LEU A 49 3.36 14.14 6.10
CA LEU A 49 3.96 13.31 5.06
C LEU A 49 5.16 12.51 5.57
N GLU A 50 5.98 13.10 6.45
CA GLU A 50 7.08 12.41 7.11
C GLU A 50 6.57 11.33 8.07
N HIS A 51 5.51 11.61 8.82
CA HIS A 51 4.88 10.65 9.72
C HIS A 51 4.33 9.45 8.96
N MET A 52 3.50 9.67 7.94
CA MET A 52 2.93 8.60 7.12
C MET A 52 4.04 7.76 6.47
N ARG A 53 5.05 8.41 5.86
CA ARG A 53 6.21 7.72 5.29
C ARG A 53 6.95 6.86 6.31
N ALA A 54 7.09 7.32 7.56
CA ALA A 54 7.75 6.56 8.60
C ALA A 54 6.99 5.27 8.95
N GLN A 55 5.64 5.30 8.89
CA GLN A 55 4.80 4.12 9.04
C GLN A 55 4.98 3.15 7.87
N GLU A 56 4.95 3.62 6.61
CA GLU A 56 5.23 2.78 5.44
C GLU A 56 6.59 2.07 5.54
N VAL A 57 7.61 2.77 6.05
CA VAL A 57 8.94 2.18 6.27
C VAL A 57 8.88 1.06 7.32
N ALA A 58 8.06 1.21 8.35
CA ALA A 58 7.88 0.17 9.36
C ALA A 58 7.12 -1.04 8.80
N HIS A 59 6.07 -0.82 8.01
CA HIS A 59 5.31 -1.89 7.34
C HIS A 59 6.17 -2.62 6.32
N LEU A 60 6.89 -1.90 5.46
CA LEU A 60 7.83 -2.49 4.51
C LEU A 60 8.84 -3.40 5.20
N ARG A 61 9.45 -2.93 6.30
CA ARG A 61 10.41 -3.74 7.09
C ARG A 61 9.76 -5.00 7.66
N HIS A 62 8.50 -4.93 8.06
CA HIS A 62 7.75 -6.09 8.51
C HIS A 62 7.64 -7.14 7.39
N PHE A 63 7.26 -6.73 6.17
CA PHE A 63 7.20 -7.66 5.05
C PHE A 63 8.57 -8.13 4.57
N GLU A 64 9.61 -7.30 4.59
CA GLU A 64 10.99 -7.73 4.30
C GLU A 64 11.43 -8.86 5.23
N LYS A 65 11.11 -8.75 6.53
CA LYS A 65 11.35 -9.82 7.50
C LYS A 65 10.56 -11.09 7.15
N LEU A 66 9.25 -10.96 6.90
CA LEU A 66 8.42 -12.11 6.50
C LEU A 66 8.93 -12.78 5.21
N MET A 67 9.46 -12.00 4.28
CA MET A 67 10.02 -12.53 3.04
C MET A 67 11.26 -13.39 3.31
N VAL A 68 12.15 -12.96 4.21
CA VAL A 68 13.29 -13.77 4.63
C VAL A 68 12.82 -15.04 5.34
N ASP A 69 11.97 -14.90 6.36
CA ASP A 69 11.51 -16.00 7.19
C ASP A 69 10.78 -17.08 6.38
N ARG A 70 9.99 -16.65 5.40
CA ARG A 70 9.16 -17.54 4.56
C ARG A 70 9.76 -17.82 3.18
N ARG A 71 11.00 -17.36 2.93
CA ARG A 71 11.75 -17.54 1.67
C ARG A 71 10.98 -17.07 0.44
N VAL A 72 10.29 -15.93 0.56
CA VAL A 72 9.55 -15.29 -0.51
C VAL A 72 10.47 -14.34 -1.26
N ARG A 73 10.43 -14.37 -2.59
CA ARG A 73 11.17 -13.43 -3.44
C ARG A 73 10.31 -12.20 -3.76
N PRO A 74 10.93 -11.00 -3.85
CA PRO A 74 10.22 -9.80 -4.28
C PRO A 74 9.76 -9.97 -5.73
N THR A 75 8.81 -9.15 -6.15
CA THR A 75 8.43 -9.07 -7.56
C THR A 75 9.60 -8.55 -8.39
N VAL A 76 9.76 -9.07 -9.60
CA VAL A 76 10.76 -8.55 -10.56
C VAL A 76 10.45 -7.13 -11.02
N LEU A 77 9.22 -6.66 -10.80
CA LEU A 77 8.77 -5.30 -11.14
C LEU A 77 9.19 -4.23 -10.13
N HIS A 78 9.92 -4.61 -9.08
CA HIS A 78 10.33 -3.69 -8.01
C HIS A 78 11.00 -2.39 -8.51
N PRO A 79 11.95 -2.41 -9.49
CA PRO A 79 12.52 -1.17 -10.03
C PRO A 79 11.51 -0.28 -10.76
N LEU A 80 10.51 -0.88 -11.40
CA LEU A 80 9.43 -0.14 -12.05
C LEU A 80 8.54 0.55 -11.02
N TRP A 81 8.20 -0.14 -9.93
CA TRP A 81 7.41 0.43 -8.83
C TRP A 81 8.13 1.55 -8.10
N GLN A 82 9.46 1.45 -7.98
CA GLN A 82 10.27 2.54 -7.44
C GLN A 82 10.07 3.85 -8.21
N ALA A 83 10.24 3.78 -9.54
CA ALA A 83 10.13 4.93 -10.42
C ALA A 83 8.69 5.44 -10.51
N ALA A 84 7.71 4.52 -10.64
CA ALA A 84 6.30 4.86 -10.77
C ALA A 84 5.74 5.51 -9.50
N GLY A 85 6.04 4.95 -8.33
CA GLY A 85 5.61 5.49 -7.04
C GLY A 85 6.17 6.90 -6.81
N PHE A 86 7.49 7.08 -6.99
CA PHE A 86 8.12 8.39 -6.86
C PHE A 86 7.55 9.42 -7.84
N ALA A 87 7.40 9.05 -9.11
CA ALA A 87 6.85 9.95 -10.13
C ALA A 87 5.40 10.34 -9.85
N LEU A 88 4.58 9.41 -9.35
CA LEU A 88 3.20 9.70 -8.94
C LEU A 88 3.16 10.67 -7.76
N GLY A 89 3.96 10.40 -6.72
CA GLY A 89 4.04 11.27 -5.54
C GLY A 89 4.51 12.69 -5.87
N ALA A 90 5.65 12.80 -6.57
CA ALA A 90 6.18 14.10 -6.98
C ALA A 90 5.24 14.82 -7.96
N GLY A 91 4.65 14.10 -8.91
CA GLY A 91 3.74 14.66 -9.90
C GLY A 91 2.47 15.26 -9.25
N THR A 92 1.87 14.54 -8.30
CA THR A 92 0.69 15.04 -7.59
C THR A 92 1.04 16.16 -6.62
N ALA A 93 2.21 16.12 -5.99
CA ALA A 93 2.70 17.21 -5.16
C ALA A 93 2.99 18.50 -5.95
N LEU A 94 3.51 18.40 -7.18
CA LEU A 94 3.68 19.55 -8.08
C LEU A 94 2.34 20.20 -8.48
N MET A 95 1.24 19.45 -8.43
CA MET A 95 -0.11 19.98 -8.63
C MET A 95 -0.68 20.68 -7.39
N GLY A 96 0.00 20.58 -6.24
CA GLY A 96 -0.34 21.22 -4.98
C GLY A 96 -0.67 20.24 -3.85
N GLU A 97 -0.68 20.74 -2.62
CA GLU A 97 -0.89 19.95 -1.40
C GLU A 97 -2.17 19.10 -1.44
N LYS A 98 -3.31 19.68 -1.85
CA LYS A 98 -4.57 18.93 -1.96
C LYS A 98 -4.51 17.81 -2.99
N ALA A 99 -3.75 17.96 -4.07
CA ALA A 99 -3.57 16.90 -5.06
C ALA A 99 -2.68 15.78 -4.54
N ALA A 100 -1.63 16.10 -3.78
CA ALA A 100 -0.85 15.09 -3.05
C ALA A 100 -1.74 14.32 -2.05
N MET A 101 -2.55 15.01 -1.25
CA MET A 101 -3.48 14.36 -0.32
C MET A 101 -4.54 13.52 -1.06
N ALA A 102 -5.03 13.97 -2.22
CA ALA A 102 -5.90 13.15 -3.06
C ALA A 102 -5.23 11.87 -3.56
N CYS A 103 -3.92 11.91 -3.82
CA CYS A 103 -3.13 10.73 -4.15
C CYS A 103 -3.12 9.74 -2.99
N THR A 104 -2.78 10.20 -1.77
CA THR A 104 -2.80 9.40 -0.55
C THR A 104 -4.17 8.74 -0.35
N ILE A 105 -5.26 9.51 -0.39
CA ILE A 105 -6.62 8.96 -0.27
C ILE A 105 -6.88 7.83 -1.29
N ALA A 106 -6.50 8.05 -2.55
CA ALA A 106 -6.74 7.08 -3.61
C ALA A 106 -5.91 5.79 -3.47
N VAL A 107 -4.68 5.89 -2.94
CA VAL A 107 -3.80 4.75 -2.66
C VAL A 107 -4.36 3.98 -1.47
N GLU A 108 -4.67 4.65 -0.36
CA GLU A 108 -5.14 4.01 0.87
C GLU A 108 -6.50 3.33 0.73
N GLU A 109 -7.39 3.84 -0.11
CA GLU A 109 -8.61 3.11 -0.45
C GLU A 109 -8.35 1.76 -1.14
N VAL A 110 -7.27 1.67 -1.93
CA VAL A 110 -6.91 0.40 -2.60
C VAL A 110 -6.19 -0.53 -1.64
N ILE A 111 -5.32 0.00 -0.76
CA ILE A 111 -4.62 -0.79 0.26
C ILE A 111 -5.63 -1.34 1.29
N ASP A 112 -6.57 -0.52 1.76
CA ASP A 112 -7.66 -0.95 2.67
C ASP A 112 -8.50 -2.08 2.05
N GLU A 113 -8.91 -1.93 0.79
CA GLU A 113 -9.61 -2.99 0.04
C GLU A 113 -8.77 -4.28 -0.07
N HIS A 114 -7.44 -4.14 -0.26
CA HIS A 114 -6.53 -5.27 -0.40
C HIS A 114 -6.35 -6.01 0.94
N TYR A 115 -6.00 -5.29 2.01
CA TYR A 115 -5.83 -5.87 3.34
C TYR A 115 -7.11 -6.48 3.87
N ALA A 116 -8.27 -5.84 3.69
CA ALA A 116 -9.54 -6.44 4.10
C ALA A 116 -9.78 -7.82 3.44
N GLN A 117 -9.42 -7.98 2.16
CA GLN A 117 -9.54 -9.27 1.48
C GLN A 117 -8.58 -10.31 2.05
N GLN A 118 -7.33 -9.93 2.29
CA GLN A 118 -6.32 -10.83 2.84
C GLN A 118 -6.62 -11.25 4.28
N VAL A 119 -7.01 -10.30 5.14
CA VAL A 119 -7.41 -10.57 6.54
C VAL A 119 -8.55 -11.58 6.58
N ASN A 120 -9.57 -11.42 5.73
CA ASN A 120 -10.68 -12.38 5.63
C ASN A 120 -10.20 -13.78 5.22
N GLU A 121 -9.26 -13.88 4.29
CA GLU A 121 -8.67 -15.15 3.86
C GLU A 121 -7.83 -15.79 4.98
N LEU A 122 -6.95 -15.03 5.62
CA LEU A 122 -6.03 -15.52 6.64
C LEU A 122 -6.74 -15.92 7.94
N ARG A 123 -7.84 -15.24 8.31
CA ARG A 123 -8.64 -15.61 9.49
C ARG A 123 -9.28 -16.98 9.36
N ALA A 124 -9.44 -17.50 8.14
CA ALA A 124 -9.89 -18.88 7.92
C ALA A 124 -8.81 -19.93 8.22
N ASP A 125 -7.55 -19.51 8.36
CA ASP A 125 -6.41 -20.37 8.67
C ASP A 125 -5.82 -20.05 10.06
N PRO A 126 -6.07 -20.91 11.08
CA PRO A 126 -5.57 -20.68 12.43
C PRO A 126 -4.04 -20.52 12.54
N ALA A 127 -3.27 -21.04 11.59
CA ALA A 127 -1.82 -20.93 11.60
C ALA A 127 -1.31 -19.59 11.03
N GLU A 128 -2.19 -18.74 10.48
CA GLU A 128 -1.83 -17.42 9.95
C GLU A 128 -2.50 -16.27 10.71
N ARG A 129 -3.00 -16.52 11.94
CA ARG A 129 -3.64 -15.47 12.77
C ARG A 129 -2.74 -14.28 13.02
N GLU A 130 -1.46 -14.51 13.32
CA GLU A 130 -0.50 -13.42 13.57
C GLU A 130 -0.38 -12.50 12.35
N LEU A 131 -0.25 -13.07 11.14
CA LEU A 131 -0.24 -12.28 9.91
C LEU A 131 -1.58 -11.55 9.69
N ALA A 132 -2.71 -12.19 9.98
CA ALA A 132 -4.01 -11.55 9.87
C ALA A 132 -4.16 -10.35 10.83
N ASP A 133 -3.61 -10.47 12.05
CA ASP A 133 -3.64 -9.40 13.06
C ASP A 133 -2.69 -8.26 12.68
N ASP A 134 -1.51 -8.57 12.12
CA ASP A 134 -0.58 -7.57 11.59
C ASP A 134 -1.18 -6.78 10.43
N LEU A 135 -1.82 -7.45 9.47
CA LEU A 135 -2.49 -6.79 8.35
C LEU A 135 -3.70 -5.95 8.79
N GLU A 136 -4.46 -6.42 9.77
CA GLU A 136 -5.59 -5.64 10.30
C GLU A 136 -5.10 -4.38 11.04
N ARG A 137 -3.95 -4.45 11.71
CA ARG A 137 -3.30 -3.28 12.30
C ARG A 137 -2.87 -2.29 11.21
N PHE A 138 -2.13 -2.75 10.19
CA PHE A 138 -1.69 -1.87 9.09
C PHE A 138 -2.89 -1.24 8.39
N ARG A 139 -3.96 -2.01 8.14
CA ARG A 139 -5.21 -1.49 7.57
C ARG A 139 -5.84 -0.35 8.39
N GLN A 140 -5.72 -0.39 9.72
CA GLN A 140 -6.21 0.70 10.58
C GLN A 140 -5.30 1.93 10.48
N GLU A 141 -3.98 1.73 10.43
CA GLU A 141 -3.01 2.80 10.22
C GLU A 141 -3.23 3.49 8.86
N GLU A 142 -3.50 2.74 7.77
CA GLU A 142 -3.84 3.32 6.46
C GLU A 142 -5.17 4.09 6.46
N ALA A 143 -6.13 3.65 7.27
CA ALA A 143 -7.38 4.38 7.43
C ALA A 143 -7.13 5.74 8.08
N ASP A 144 -6.23 5.82 9.07
CA ASP A 144 -5.83 7.08 9.70
C ASP A 144 -5.12 8.01 8.70
N HIS A 145 -4.26 7.49 7.82
CA HIS A 145 -3.62 8.26 6.74
C HIS A 145 -4.65 8.85 5.79
N ARG A 146 -5.61 8.03 5.34
CA ARG A 146 -6.71 8.47 4.47
C ARG A 146 -7.56 9.56 5.11
N ASP A 147 -7.86 9.41 6.39
CA ASP A 147 -8.69 10.36 7.14
C ASP A 147 -7.95 11.68 7.34
N LEU A 148 -6.64 11.63 7.65
CA LEU A 148 -5.76 12.80 7.70
C LEU A 148 -5.70 13.52 6.35
N ALA A 149 -5.46 12.79 5.27
CA ALA A 149 -5.41 13.35 3.93
C ALA A 149 -6.75 13.98 3.51
N THR A 150 -7.86 13.40 3.97
CA THR A 150 -9.20 13.97 3.80
C THR A 150 -9.35 15.27 4.59
N ALA A 151 -8.92 15.30 5.86
CA ALA A 151 -8.95 16.49 6.71
C ALA A 151 -8.06 17.63 6.16
N ARG A 152 -6.97 17.28 5.47
CA ARG A 152 -6.10 18.22 4.72
C ARG A 152 -6.69 18.68 3.38
N GLY A 153 -7.95 18.32 3.08
CA GLY A 153 -8.67 18.80 1.91
C GLY A 153 -8.35 18.05 0.62
N GLY A 154 -7.84 16.82 0.68
CA GLY A 154 -7.56 16.03 -0.51
C GLY A 154 -8.78 15.85 -1.43
N THR A 155 -9.98 15.72 -0.84
CA THR A 155 -11.25 15.61 -1.58
C THR A 155 -11.66 16.90 -2.29
N GLU A 156 -11.06 18.03 -1.92
CA GLU A 156 -11.33 19.35 -2.48
C GLU A 156 -10.42 19.70 -3.66
N THR A 157 -9.50 18.81 -4.06
CA THR A 157 -8.63 19.05 -5.21
C THR A 157 -9.43 19.16 -6.52
N ALA A 158 -8.99 20.04 -7.42
CA ALA A 158 -9.64 20.19 -8.70
C ALA A 158 -9.58 18.88 -9.50
N GLY A 159 -10.73 18.38 -9.95
CA GLY A 159 -10.81 17.11 -10.67
C GLY A 159 -10.58 15.87 -9.80
N TYR A 160 -10.77 15.95 -8.48
CA TYR A 160 -10.60 14.86 -7.51
C TYR A 160 -11.09 13.49 -8.01
N GLY A 161 -12.33 13.40 -8.48
CA GLY A 161 -12.92 12.13 -8.93
C GLY A 161 -12.15 11.48 -10.09
N LEU A 162 -11.63 12.28 -11.02
CA LEU A 162 -10.82 11.78 -12.13
C LEU A 162 -9.44 11.34 -11.65
N LEU A 163 -8.76 12.18 -10.87
CA LEU A 163 -7.43 11.90 -10.31
C LEU A 163 -7.46 10.61 -9.48
N ARG A 164 -8.37 10.53 -8.52
CA ARG A 164 -8.63 9.35 -7.71
C ARG A 164 -8.89 8.12 -8.57
N GLY A 165 -9.78 8.24 -9.57
CA GLY A 165 -10.12 7.12 -10.45
C GLY A 165 -8.93 6.58 -11.25
N VAL A 166 -8.04 7.46 -11.73
CA VAL A 166 -6.82 7.07 -12.44
C VAL A 166 -5.84 6.38 -11.50
N ILE A 167 -5.56 6.97 -10.34
CA ILE A 167 -4.60 6.45 -9.36
C ILE A 167 -5.06 5.07 -8.87
N ARG A 168 -6.32 4.93 -8.46
CA ARG A 168 -6.89 3.64 -8.03
C ARG A 168 -6.72 2.54 -9.07
N ARG A 169 -6.97 2.83 -10.35
CA ARG A 169 -6.77 1.87 -11.44
C ARG A 169 -5.30 1.49 -11.59
N GLY A 170 -4.39 2.46 -11.47
CA GLY A 170 -2.95 2.24 -11.45
C GLY A 170 -2.54 1.28 -10.33
N CYS A 171 -2.92 1.58 -9.09
CA CYS A 171 -2.62 0.74 -7.92
C CYS A 171 -3.17 -0.69 -8.06
N LYS A 172 -4.44 -0.84 -8.47
CA LYS A 172 -5.04 -2.16 -8.71
C LYS A 172 -4.31 -2.96 -9.80
N THR A 173 -3.81 -2.28 -10.83
CA THR A 173 -3.00 -2.91 -11.89
C THR A 173 -1.63 -3.34 -11.35
N ALA A 174 -0.98 -2.52 -10.52
CA ALA A 174 0.29 -2.84 -9.89
C ALA A 174 0.19 -4.06 -8.96
N ILE A 175 -0.86 -4.13 -8.15
CA ILE A 175 -1.21 -5.30 -7.32
C ILE A 175 -1.36 -6.55 -8.19
N TRP A 176 -2.22 -6.48 -9.21
CA TRP A 176 -2.49 -7.60 -10.12
C TRP A 176 -1.24 -8.12 -10.84
N LEU A 177 -0.33 -7.22 -11.23
CA LEU A 177 0.94 -7.57 -11.86
C LEU A 177 1.90 -8.22 -10.86
N SER A 178 2.03 -7.64 -9.67
CA SER A 178 2.93 -8.13 -8.61
C SER A 178 2.51 -9.49 -8.05
N GLU A 179 1.21 -9.82 -8.12
CA GLU A 179 0.70 -11.16 -7.77
C GLU A 179 1.27 -12.26 -8.69
N ARG A 180 1.58 -11.90 -9.95
CA ARG A 180 1.91 -12.83 -11.03
C ARG A 180 3.40 -12.90 -11.35
N LEU A 181 4.15 -11.84 -11.07
CA LEU A 181 5.52 -11.63 -11.53
C LEU A 181 6.53 -11.51 -10.38
#